data_AF-A0A9J6G1S1-F1
#
_entry.id   AF-A0A9J6G1S1-F1
#
_cell.length_a   1.000
_cell.length_b   1.000
_cell.length_c   1.000
_cell.angle_alpha   90.00
_cell.angle_beta   90.00
_cell.angle_gamma   90.00
#
_symmetry.space_group_name_H-M   'P 1'
#
loop_
_entity.id
_entity.type
_entity.pdbx_description
1 polymer ?
#
loop_
_entity_poly.entity_id
_entity_poly.type
_entity_poly.pdbx_seq_one_letter_code
_entity_poly.pdbx_strand_id
1 'polypeptide(L)'
;MAVEIRTQPNGPLYVDIDGLRMNKRFSPELVRSAIEYAARPDDTAGRHWTQQIAYLIAHNGAPPADVLQLHMHSPSLEKFGAKTVTSLPNRGLIRTHLPYELVPKHPEAKYLYVCRNPKDVCVSFFYHTKGLDGYDFADGKFEDFFEVFLAGETDFGDYFQHVLPWYGP
;
A
#
# COMPACT_ATOMS: atom_id res chain seq x y z
N MET A 1 10.38 -14.56 10.66
CA MET A 1 10.88 -13.54 11.62
C MET A 1 11.08 -12.26 10.83
N ALA A 2 10.69 -11.10 11.37
CA ALA A 2 10.91 -9.84 10.68
C ALA A 2 12.38 -9.43 10.78
N VAL A 3 13.03 -9.11 9.65
CA VAL A 3 14.48 -8.81 9.61
C VAL A 3 14.71 -7.49 8.89
N GLU A 4 15.49 -6.60 9.51
CA GLU A 4 15.91 -5.36 8.87
C GLU A 4 16.86 -5.63 7.70
N ILE A 5 16.65 -4.94 6.58
CA ILE A 5 17.42 -5.13 5.35
C ILE A 5 17.59 -3.81 4.60
N ARG A 6 18.81 -3.57 4.10
CA ARG A 6 19.09 -2.61 3.03
C ARG A 6 19.55 -3.41 1.82
N THR A 7 18.83 -3.30 0.70
CA THR A 7 19.15 -4.06 -0.51
C THR A 7 20.32 -3.44 -1.28
N GLN A 8 20.51 -2.13 -1.11
CA GLN A 8 21.64 -1.37 -1.61
C GLN A 8 22.38 -0.72 -0.44
N PRO A 9 23.71 -0.55 -0.48
CA PRO A 9 24.50 0.01 0.64
C PRO A 9 24.01 1.38 1.12
N ASN A 10 23.64 2.25 0.18
CA ASN A 10 23.10 3.58 0.46
C ASN A 10 21.57 3.61 0.37
N GLY A 11 20.90 2.49 0.11
CA GLY A 11 19.46 2.44 -0.12
C GLY A 11 18.65 2.58 1.17
N PRO A 12 17.32 2.72 1.07
CA PRO A 12 16.43 2.79 2.22
C PRO A 12 16.47 1.53 3.09
N LEU A 13 16.16 1.69 4.37
CA LEU A 13 15.94 0.59 5.30
C LEU A 13 14.53 0.02 5.11
N TYR A 14 14.46 -1.30 4.98
CA TYR A 14 13.23 -2.07 4.98
C TYR A 14 13.25 -3.11 6.09
N VAL A 15 12.11 -3.73 6.32
CA VAL A 15 11.90 -4.91 7.14
C VAL A 15 11.32 -5.97 6.22
N ASP A 16 12.02 -7.10 6.08
CA ASP A 16 11.49 -8.30 5.43
C ASP A 16 10.50 -8.99 6.35
N ILE A 17 9.26 -9.13 5.89
CA ILE A 17 8.19 -9.85 6.58
C ILE A 17 7.77 -11.00 5.66
N ASP A 18 8.42 -12.15 5.86
CA ASP A 18 8.14 -13.39 5.14
C ASP A 18 8.25 -13.23 3.61
N GLY A 19 9.30 -12.53 3.16
CA GLY A 19 9.57 -12.23 1.75
C GLY A 19 8.92 -10.95 1.23
N LEU A 20 8.13 -10.26 2.06
CA LEU A 20 7.53 -8.96 1.72
C LEU A 20 8.28 -7.83 2.42
N ARG A 21 8.91 -6.96 1.64
CA ARG A 21 9.57 -5.77 2.16
C ARG A 21 8.57 -4.69 2.54
N MET A 22 8.70 -4.19 3.75
CA MET A 22 7.91 -3.10 4.32
C MET A 22 8.82 -2.08 4.99
N ASN A 23 8.35 -0.85 5.22
CA ASN A 23 9.06 0.07 6.12
C ASN A 23 8.79 -0.27 7.59
N LYS A 24 9.62 0.25 8.51
CA LYS A 24 9.57 -0.12 9.94
C LYS A 24 8.28 0.30 10.67
N ARG A 25 7.41 1.11 10.06
CA ARG A 25 6.11 1.49 10.64
C ARG A 25 5.04 0.42 10.50
N PHE A 26 5.26 -0.62 9.69
CA PHE A 26 4.35 -1.74 9.56
C PHE A 26 4.59 -2.79 10.62
N SER A 27 3.51 -3.25 11.27
CA SER A 27 3.58 -4.39 12.20
C SER A 27 3.60 -5.70 11.42
N PRO A 28 4.56 -6.60 11.65
CA PRO A 28 4.57 -7.93 11.03
C PRO A 28 3.29 -8.73 11.26
N GLU A 29 2.65 -8.57 12.43
CA GLU A 29 1.37 -9.22 12.73
C GLU A 29 0.25 -8.70 11.85
N LEU A 30 0.16 -7.38 11.67
CA LEU A 30 -0.91 -6.76 10.87
C LEU A 30 -0.73 -7.04 9.37
N VAL A 31 0.52 -7.09 8.90
CA VAL A 31 0.83 -7.47 7.51
C VAL A 31 0.45 -8.93 7.25
N ARG A 32 0.80 -9.87 8.14
CA ARG A 32 0.36 -11.28 8.01
C ARG A 32 -1.16 -11.39 8.02
N SER A 33 -1.81 -10.69 8.95
CA SER A 33 -3.28 -10.65 9.02
C SER A 33 -3.92 -10.09 7.74
N ALA A 34 -3.26 -9.16 7.05
CA ALA A 34 -3.72 -8.61 5.78
C ALA A 34 -3.66 -9.64 4.65
N ILE A 35 -2.58 -10.43 4.59
CA ILE A 35 -2.41 -11.51 3.60
C ILE A 35 -3.45 -12.61 3.82
N GLU A 36 -3.75 -12.94 5.07
CA GLU A 36 -4.76 -13.95 5.44
C GLU A 36 -6.21 -13.45 5.35
N TYR A 37 -6.42 -12.18 4.99
CA TYR A 37 -7.77 -11.62 4.93
C TYR A 37 -8.61 -12.35 3.88
N ALA A 38 -9.81 -12.78 4.27
CA ALA A 38 -10.81 -13.29 3.34
C ALA A 38 -11.68 -12.13 2.83
N ALA A 39 -11.46 -11.75 1.56
CA ALA A 39 -12.28 -10.74 0.90
C ALA A 39 -13.76 -11.14 0.89
N ARG A 40 -14.63 -10.13 0.99
CA ARG A 40 -16.08 -10.27 1.10
C ARG A 40 -16.79 -9.65 -0.10
N PRO A 41 -18.04 -10.05 -0.40
CA PRO A 41 -18.80 -9.54 -1.55
C PRO A 41 -18.96 -8.01 -1.58
N ASP A 42 -19.01 -7.36 -0.43
CA ASP A 42 -19.17 -5.91 -0.27
C ASP A 42 -17.86 -5.12 -0.37
N ASP A 43 -16.71 -5.79 -0.50
CA ASP A 43 -15.42 -5.11 -0.53
C ASP A 43 -15.17 -4.39 -1.85
N THR A 44 -14.59 -3.19 -1.76
CA THR A 44 -14.06 -2.43 -2.90
C THR A 44 -12.66 -1.91 -2.57
N ALA A 45 -11.67 -2.01 -3.47
CA ALA A 45 -10.29 -1.58 -3.21
C ALA A 45 -9.83 -0.29 -3.91
N GLY A 46 -8.92 0.52 -3.33
CA GLY A 46 -8.38 1.74 -3.98
C GLY A 46 -7.26 2.50 -3.22
N ARG A 47 -6.70 3.58 -3.82
CA ARG A 47 -5.57 4.41 -3.29
C ARG A 47 -5.98 5.79 -2.74
N HIS A 48 -5.05 6.63 -2.26
CA HIS A 48 -5.31 7.90 -1.56
C HIS A 48 -6.23 8.93 -2.27
N TRP A 49 -5.97 9.30 -3.54
CA TRP A 49 -6.89 10.18 -4.27
C TRP A 49 -8.22 9.50 -4.59
N THR A 50 -8.16 8.20 -4.89
CA THR A 50 -9.35 7.35 -5.07
C THR A 50 -10.19 7.29 -3.80
N GLN A 51 -9.57 7.32 -2.63
CA GLN A 51 -10.23 7.35 -1.33
C GLN A 51 -11.04 8.63 -1.16
N GLN A 52 -10.49 9.80 -1.51
CA GLN A 52 -11.25 11.05 -1.48
C GLN A 52 -12.43 11.00 -2.47
N ILE A 53 -12.19 10.56 -3.70
CA ILE A 53 -13.24 10.47 -4.74
C ILE A 53 -14.35 9.51 -4.30
N ALA A 54 -13.99 8.31 -3.85
CA ALA A 54 -14.95 7.31 -3.41
C ALA A 54 -15.69 7.72 -2.14
N TYR A 55 -15.01 8.39 -1.20
CA TYR A 55 -15.65 8.98 -0.03
C TYR A 55 -16.73 9.97 -0.47
N LEU A 56 -16.39 10.93 -1.34
CA LEU A 56 -17.33 11.93 -1.83
C LEU A 56 -18.50 11.31 -2.58
N ILE A 57 -18.27 10.28 -3.42
CA ILE A 57 -19.34 9.55 -4.10
C ILE A 57 -20.28 8.88 -3.08
N ALA A 58 -19.73 8.20 -2.07
CA ALA A 58 -20.50 7.52 -1.03
C ALA A 58 -21.29 8.49 -0.13
N HIS A 59 -20.84 9.74 -0.01
CA HIS A 59 -21.43 10.77 0.86
C HIS A 59 -22.10 11.90 0.06
N ASN A 60 -22.50 11.67 -1.20
CA ASN A 60 -23.20 12.64 -2.04
C ASN A 60 -22.51 14.02 -2.11
N GLY A 61 -21.18 14.03 -2.19
CA GLY A 61 -20.35 15.23 -2.28
C GLY A 61 -20.00 15.89 -0.94
N ALA A 62 -20.49 15.40 0.19
CA ALA A 62 -20.11 15.92 1.50
C ALA A 62 -18.66 15.54 1.84
N PRO A 63 -17.78 16.50 2.19
CA PRO A 63 -16.39 16.21 2.53
C PRO A 63 -16.27 15.53 3.91
N PRO A 64 -15.18 14.77 4.15
CA PRO A 64 -14.89 14.28 5.48
C PRO A 64 -14.60 15.46 6.43
N ALA A 65 -14.98 15.31 7.69
CA ALA A 65 -14.73 16.28 8.76
C ALA A 65 -13.23 16.47 9.02
N ASP A 66 -12.46 15.39 8.93
CA ASP A 66 -11.01 15.41 9.08
C ASP A 66 -10.33 14.25 8.34
N VAL A 67 -9.00 14.26 8.35
CA VAL A 67 -8.15 13.23 7.71
C VAL A 67 -8.35 11.87 8.36
N LEU A 68 -8.65 11.81 9.67
CA LEU A 68 -8.85 10.54 10.36
C LEU A 68 -10.13 9.87 9.88
N GLN A 69 -11.24 10.59 9.74
CA GLN A 69 -12.49 10.07 9.21
C GLN A 69 -12.29 9.49 7.81
N LEU A 70 -11.57 10.21 6.94
CA LEU A 70 -11.25 9.71 5.61
C LEU A 70 -10.48 8.38 5.69
N HIS A 71 -9.46 8.29 6.55
CA HIS A 71 -8.67 7.07 6.75
C HIS A 71 -9.47 5.91 7.33
N MET A 72 -10.38 6.17 8.26
CA MET A 72 -11.22 5.13 8.86
C MET A 72 -12.30 4.65 7.89
N HIS A 73 -12.80 5.52 7.01
CA HIS A 73 -13.74 5.13 5.97
C HIS A 73 -13.05 4.33 4.84
N SER A 74 -11.74 4.49 4.64
CA SER A 74 -11.00 3.67 3.68
C SER A 74 -9.66 3.17 4.25
N PRO A 75 -9.71 2.16 5.13
CA PRO A 75 -8.54 1.71 5.88
C PRO A 75 -7.56 0.94 4.99
N SER A 76 -6.26 1.09 5.25
CA SER A 76 -5.22 0.24 4.66
C SER A 76 -5.15 -1.11 5.38
N LEU A 77 -5.32 -2.19 4.62
CA LEU A 77 -5.39 -3.55 5.15
C LEU A 77 -4.08 -3.94 5.84
N GLU A 78 -2.95 -3.74 5.16
CA GLU A 78 -1.60 -4.03 5.71
C GLU A 78 -1.22 -3.17 6.92
N LYS A 79 -1.84 -1.99 7.08
CA LYS A 79 -1.56 -1.09 8.21
C LYS A 79 -2.42 -1.34 9.44
N PHE A 80 -3.68 -1.72 9.24
CA PHE A 80 -4.65 -1.87 10.32
C PHE A 80 -5.01 -3.33 10.64
N GLY A 81 -4.67 -4.27 9.76
CA GLY A 81 -4.98 -5.69 9.89
C GLY A 81 -6.45 -6.02 9.60
N ALA A 82 -6.71 -7.30 9.32
CA ALA A 82 -8.04 -7.79 8.91
C ALA A 82 -9.11 -7.55 9.98
N LYS A 83 -8.78 -7.73 11.27
CA LYS A 83 -9.74 -7.57 12.38
C LYS A 83 -10.27 -6.13 12.43
N THR A 84 -9.39 -5.15 12.34
CA THR A 84 -9.79 -3.74 12.35
C THR A 84 -10.66 -3.43 11.15
N VAL A 85 -10.19 -3.76 9.95
CA VAL A 85 -10.90 -3.49 8.69
C VAL A 85 -12.31 -4.10 8.68
N THR A 86 -12.46 -5.33 9.16
CA THR A 86 -13.75 -6.03 9.20
C THR A 86 -14.70 -5.53 10.28
N SER A 87 -14.17 -4.94 11.34
CA SER A 87 -14.95 -4.40 12.46
C SER A 87 -15.49 -2.99 12.22
N LEU A 88 -14.98 -2.28 11.22
CA LEU A 88 -15.35 -0.88 10.98
C LEU A 88 -16.78 -0.75 10.45
N PRO A 89 -17.67 -0.04 11.17
CA PRO A 89 -19.01 0.24 10.67
C PRO A 89 -18.91 1.19 9.48
N ASN A 90 -19.69 0.93 8.42
CA ASN A 90 -19.75 1.76 7.22
C ASN A 90 -18.37 1.96 6.54
N ARG A 91 -17.55 0.90 6.45
CA ARG A 91 -16.34 0.95 5.62
C ARG A 91 -16.74 1.19 4.16
N GLY A 92 -16.06 2.14 3.52
CA GLY A 92 -16.08 2.30 2.07
C GLY A 92 -15.04 1.38 1.44
N LEU A 93 -13.99 1.97 0.86
CA LEU A 93 -12.93 1.23 0.19
C LEU A 93 -11.91 0.59 1.15
N ILE A 94 -11.61 -0.70 1.02
CA ILE A 94 -10.42 -1.29 1.65
C ILE A 94 -9.18 -0.99 0.79
N ARG A 95 -8.21 -0.27 1.32
CA ARG A 95 -6.98 0.01 0.56
C ARG A 95 -5.96 -1.10 0.75
N THR A 96 -5.22 -1.41 -0.30
CA THR A 96 -4.06 -2.27 -0.19
C THR A 96 -3.00 -1.96 -1.23
N HIS A 97 -1.74 -2.20 -0.86
CA HIS A 97 -0.58 -2.19 -1.75
C HIS A 97 0.05 -3.58 -1.88
N LEU A 98 -0.62 -4.63 -1.39
CA LEU A 98 -0.10 -5.99 -1.53
C LEU A 98 0.09 -6.34 -3.02
N PRO A 99 1.16 -7.07 -3.36
CA PRO A 99 1.35 -7.63 -4.70
C PRO A 99 0.13 -8.43 -5.14
N TYR A 100 -0.14 -8.48 -6.46
CA TYR A 100 -1.35 -9.09 -7.01
C TYR A 100 -1.64 -10.48 -6.43
N GLU A 101 -0.63 -11.35 -6.31
CA GLU A 101 -0.77 -12.71 -5.77
C GLU A 101 -1.20 -12.76 -4.31
N LEU A 102 -0.81 -11.74 -3.52
CA LEU A 102 -1.11 -11.64 -2.09
C LEU A 102 -2.39 -10.85 -1.81
N VAL A 103 -2.99 -10.20 -2.81
CA VAL A 103 -4.28 -9.52 -2.62
C VAL A 103 -5.39 -10.55 -2.44
N PRO A 104 -6.18 -10.45 -1.35
CA PRO A 104 -7.39 -11.22 -1.14
C PRO A 104 -8.41 -11.10 -2.29
N LYS A 105 -8.78 -12.24 -2.88
CA LYS A 105 -9.72 -12.31 -4.01
C LYS A 105 -11.04 -12.94 -3.62
N HIS A 106 -12.15 -12.31 -3.99
CA HIS A 106 -13.50 -12.87 -3.90
C HIS A 106 -14.26 -12.62 -5.21
N PRO A 107 -14.97 -13.61 -5.78
CA PRO A 107 -15.67 -13.47 -7.06
C PRO A 107 -16.68 -12.32 -7.12
N GLU A 108 -17.29 -12.00 -5.99
CA GLU A 108 -18.30 -10.93 -5.88
C GLU A 108 -17.73 -9.56 -5.47
N ALA A 109 -16.46 -9.51 -5.05
CA ALA A 109 -15.82 -8.26 -4.67
C ALA A 109 -15.43 -7.43 -5.89
N LYS A 110 -15.36 -6.10 -5.72
CA LYS A 110 -14.96 -5.16 -6.77
C LYS A 110 -13.54 -4.66 -6.55
N TYR A 111 -12.76 -4.58 -7.62
CA TYR A 111 -11.36 -4.15 -7.55
C TYR A 111 -11.17 -2.92 -8.42
N LEU A 112 -10.70 -1.82 -7.82
CA LEU A 112 -10.32 -0.61 -8.54
C LEU A 112 -8.81 -0.41 -8.40
N TYR A 113 -8.10 -0.68 -9.48
CA TYR A 113 -6.66 -0.48 -9.59
C TYR A 113 -6.34 0.84 -10.29
N VAL A 114 -5.35 1.60 -9.80
CA VAL A 114 -4.98 2.91 -10.36
C VAL A 114 -3.50 2.95 -10.68
N CYS A 115 -3.11 2.67 -11.91
CA CYS A 115 -1.72 2.81 -12.37
C CYS A 115 -1.34 4.27 -12.64
N ARG A 116 -0.04 4.59 -12.53
CA ARG A 116 0.56 5.89 -12.87
C ARG A 116 1.87 5.64 -13.61
N ASN A 117 2.27 6.53 -14.53
CA ASN A 117 3.55 6.44 -15.25
C ASN A 117 4.73 6.10 -14.29
N PRO A 118 5.56 5.08 -14.57
CA PRO A 118 6.63 4.64 -13.66
C PRO A 118 7.64 5.74 -13.34
N LYS A 119 7.90 6.68 -14.26
CA LYS A 119 8.82 7.80 -14.02
C LYS A 119 8.30 8.71 -12.91
N ASP A 120 7.00 9.02 -12.95
CA ASP A 120 6.36 9.84 -11.93
C ASP A 120 6.23 9.10 -10.60
N VAL A 121 5.99 7.78 -10.64
CA VAL A 121 5.95 6.93 -9.46
C VAL A 121 7.30 6.93 -8.77
N CYS A 122 8.39 6.70 -9.51
CA CYS A 122 9.75 6.69 -8.96
C CYS A 122 10.09 8.00 -8.22
N VAL A 123 9.82 9.16 -8.83
CA VAL A 123 10.09 10.47 -8.20
C VAL A 123 9.20 10.67 -6.97
N SER A 124 7.90 10.37 -7.07
CA SER A 124 6.98 10.49 -5.94
C SER A 124 7.36 9.57 -4.78
N PHE A 125 7.82 8.36 -5.09
CA PHE A 125 8.20 7.36 -4.10
C PHE A 125 9.49 7.76 -3.40
N PHE A 126 10.48 8.26 -4.14
CA PHE A 126 11.70 8.84 -3.55
C PHE A 126 11.38 9.87 -2.45
N TYR A 127 10.52 10.86 -2.74
CA TYR A 127 10.16 11.88 -1.74
C TYR A 127 9.32 11.31 -0.59
N HIS A 128 8.49 10.30 -0.84
CA HIS A 128 7.76 9.59 0.21
C HIS A 128 8.71 8.86 1.17
N THR A 129 9.64 8.08 0.62
CA THR A 129 10.66 7.35 1.36
C THR A 129 11.57 8.29 2.15
N LYS A 130 12.00 9.40 1.54
CA LYS A 130 12.83 10.42 2.20
C LYS A 130 12.08 11.15 3.32
N GLY A 131 10.78 11.41 3.14
CA GLY A 131 9.94 12.12 4.11
C GLY A 131 9.44 11.27 5.27
N LEU A 132 9.68 9.96 5.26
CA LEU A 132 9.21 9.05 6.28
C LEU A 132 10.39 8.44 7.05
N ASP A 133 10.43 8.70 8.36
CA ASP A 133 11.42 8.12 9.29
C ASP A 133 11.48 6.58 9.25
N GLY A 134 10.43 5.94 8.71
CA GLY A 134 10.28 4.50 8.62
C GLY A 134 11.30 3.82 7.72
N TYR A 135 11.96 4.59 6.85
CA TYR A 135 12.92 4.10 5.88
C TYR A 135 14.38 4.45 6.21
N ASP A 136 14.64 5.23 7.27
CA ASP A 136 15.99 5.67 7.63
C ASP A 136 16.83 6.13 6.41
N PHE A 137 16.22 7.07 5.66
CA PHE A 137 16.69 7.55 4.35
C PHE A 137 16.45 9.06 4.18
N ALA A 138 16.35 9.81 5.29
CA ALA A 138 16.01 11.25 5.27
C ALA A 138 17.04 12.11 4.51
N ASP A 139 18.30 11.72 4.49
CA ASP A 139 19.39 12.37 3.75
C ASP A 139 19.72 11.65 2.42
N GLY A 140 18.90 10.69 2.04
CA GLY A 140 19.08 9.88 0.83
C GLY A 140 19.07 10.68 -0.46
N LYS A 141 19.80 10.19 -1.46
CA LYS A 141 19.89 10.79 -2.79
C LYS A 141 18.97 10.07 -3.77
N PHE A 142 18.57 10.78 -4.82
CA PHE A 142 17.67 10.23 -5.82
C PHE A 142 18.31 9.08 -6.58
N GLU A 143 19.60 9.17 -6.89
CA GLU A 143 20.34 8.18 -7.64
C GLU A 143 20.38 6.84 -6.90
N ASP A 144 20.64 6.86 -5.58
CA ASP A 144 20.62 5.65 -4.75
C ASP A 144 19.21 5.01 -4.71
N PHE A 145 18.15 5.82 -4.60
CA PHE A 145 16.78 5.31 -4.64
C PHE A 145 16.38 4.78 -6.03
N PHE A 146 16.85 5.43 -7.10
CA PHE A 146 16.54 5.06 -8.47
C PHE A 146 17.07 3.66 -8.78
N GLU A 147 18.28 3.31 -8.33
CA GLU A 147 18.83 1.96 -8.45
C GLU A 147 17.98 0.92 -7.70
N VAL A 148 17.53 1.25 -6.48
CA VAL A 148 16.60 0.40 -5.71
C VAL A 148 15.28 0.21 -6.46
N PHE A 149 14.71 1.28 -7.04
CA PHE A 149 13.47 1.22 -7.81
C PHE A 149 13.62 0.35 -9.07
N LEU A 150 14.71 0.52 -9.82
CA LEU A 150 14.97 -0.26 -11.04
C LEU A 150 15.25 -1.74 -10.77
N ALA A 151 15.92 -2.06 -9.65
CA ALA A 151 16.13 -3.43 -9.22
C ALA A 151 14.84 -4.12 -8.73
N GLY A 152 13.72 -3.37 -8.67
CA GLY A 152 12.48 -3.85 -8.09
C GLY A 152 12.61 -4.08 -6.59
N GLU A 153 13.50 -3.31 -5.94
CA GLU A 153 13.94 -3.53 -4.57
C GLU A 153 13.21 -2.67 -3.51
N THR A 154 12.12 -2.00 -3.89
CA THR A 154 11.31 -1.18 -3.00
C THR A 154 10.36 -1.99 -2.11
N ASP A 155 9.72 -1.35 -1.13
CA ASP A 155 8.56 -1.92 -0.44
C ASP A 155 7.44 -2.23 -1.44
N PHE A 156 6.72 -3.32 -1.18
CA PHE A 156 5.75 -3.93 -2.10
C PHE A 156 6.31 -4.49 -3.43
N GLY A 157 7.64 -4.51 -3.61
CA GLY A 157 8.28 -5.22 -4.72
C GLY A 157 8.49 -4.38 -5.98
N ASP A 158 8.72 -5.07 -7.10
CA ASP A 158 8.93 -4.46 -8.42
C ASP A 158 7.65 -3.82 -8.95
N TYR A 159 7.77 -2.57 -9.44
CA TYR A 159 6.63 -1.82 -9.95
C TYR A 159 5.96 -2.51 -11.15
N PHE A 160 6.74 -3.06 -12.09
CA PHE A 160 6.20 -3.64 -13.31
C PHE A 160 5.50 -4.98 -13.01
N GLN A 161 6.10 -5.83 -12.19
CA GLN A 161 5.49 -7.05 -11.68
C GLN A 161 4.25 -6.77 -10.84
N HIS A 162 4.22 -5.64 -10.11
CA HIS A 162 3.02 -5.24 -9.37
C HIS A 162 1.89 -4.81 -10.31
N VAL A 163 2.19 -4.09 -11.39
CA VAL A 163 1.17 -3.49 -12.27
C VAL A 163 0.63 -4.46 -13.32
N LEU A 164 1.50 -5.23 -13.96
CA LEU A 164 1.15 -6.06 -15.13
C LEU A 164 -0.04 -7.01 -14.90
N PRO A 165 -0.13 -7.76 -13.78
CA PRO A 165 -1.24 -8.68 -13.55
C PRO A 165 -2.62 -8.01 -13.48
N TRP A 166 -2.69 -6.70 -13.20
CA TRP A 166 -3.95 -5.95 -13.11
C TRP A 166 -4.51 -5.48 -14.45
N TYR A 167 -3.71 -5.50 -15.53
CA TYR A 167 -4.20 -5.15 -16.87
C TYR A 167 -5.02 -6.27 -17.52
N GLY A 168 -5.05 -7.47 -16.90
CA GLY A 168 -5.64 -8.67 -17.49
C GLY A 168 -4.68 -9.38 -18.46
N PRO A 169 -4.93 -10.67 -18.76
CA PRO A 169 -4.38 -11.33 -19.93
C PRO A 169 -4.95 -10.77 -21.24
#